data_AF-A0A0G4G4Q6-F1
#
_entry.id   AF-A0A0G4G4Q6-F1
#
_cell.length_a   1.000
_cell.length_b   1.000
_cell.length_c   1.000
_cell.angle_alpha   90.00
_cell.angle_beta   90.00
_cell.angle_gamma   90.00
#
_symmetry.space_group_name_H-M   'P 1'
#
loop_
_entity.id
_entity.type
_entity.pdbx_description
1 polymer ?
#
loop_
_entity_poly.entity_id
_entity_poly.type
_entity_poly.pdbx_seq_one_letter_code
_entity_poly.pdbx_strand_id
1 'polypeptide(L)'
;MAAASSSHAAAVSRGWKRSNDLDKELWCGRCDNASRQLCKGIIRRTLTSGQDVLQLIQRDGADPKMTPSLCAAPPPAPLVVSNGWGVYSLLSLAIDDMTGYTVPAFWAEDVPEESPVALRWWSSPELQDEIMRALIDGGADVDGEVDDFDEDAWVMETLPHDREAPIRVAIASGNQRAIDFLLERDAKLRGLGVLSVPKTLPADQPTEAYEDWLLSRYRQLLCRHPTLATEEVVMDCLGLTVHAFSQAFVDMYINLLVTHGADITAPPAPPVGVSRLCEAAFRGCHQVVTSLCRRLTAEDINAGGVNALNAGGVNAPDRTPLLAAVEELGGDSDYGQRLGVPCYQRITRTLLRAGADISRIPTDTEKHRRCRQLVLPEYVTVLNELRADAMAAINAALRPQRSFAALLTHLMKLDPLPFGPQEAEAIAWRTAAFCFEWDRTAAI
;
A
#
# COMPACT_ATOMS: atom_id res chain seq x y z
N MET A 1 22.94 37.15 -16.48
CA MET A 1 21.73 36.61 -17.11
C MET A 1 20.82 36.13 -15.98
N ALA A 2 19.79 36.91 -15.65
CA ALA A 2 18.82 36.55 -14.62
C ALA A 2 17.88 35.49 -15.19
N ALA A 3 18.01 34.24 -14.74
CA ALA A 3 17.03 33.22 -15.01
C ALA A 3 15.76 33.60 -14.26
N ALA A 4 14.70 33.92 -15.01
CA ALA A 4 13.37 34.11 -14.45
C ALA A 4 12.98 32.82 -13.73
N SER A 5 12.93 32.87 -12.39
CA SER A 5 12.30 31.83 -11.56
C SER A 5 10.81 31.83 -11.88
N SER A 6 10.44 31.15 -12.96
CA SER A 6 9.07 30.77 -13.24
C SER A 6 8.70 29.74 -12.18
N SER A 7 8.01 30.19 -11.12
CA SER A 7 7.43 29.29 -10.14
C SER A 7 6.38 28.45 -10.87
N HIS A 8 6.78 27.27 -11.35
CA HIS A 8 5.85 26.26 -11.81
C HIS A 8 5.08 25.78 -10.59
N ALA A 9 3.98 26.46 -10.29
CA ALA A 9 2.98 25.93 -9.40
C ALA A 9 2.38 24.71 -10.11
N ALA A 10 2.92 23.53 -9.82
CA ALA A 10 2.35 22.28 -10.28
C ALA A 10 0.86 22.27 -9.92
N ALA A 11 0.02 21.88 -10.88
CA ALA A 11 -1.40 21.77 -10.63
C ALA A 11 -1.62 20.69 -9.57
N VAL A 12 -2.06 21.11 -8.39
CA VAL A 12 -2.37 20.21 -7.28
C VAL A 12 -3.56 19.32 -7.67
N SER A 13 -3.39 18.01 -7.49
CA SER A 13 -4.39 16.99 -7.83
C SER A 13 -5.72 17.22 -7.10
N ARG A 14 -6.83 16.76 -7.69
CA ARG A 14 -8.16 16.91 -7.09
C ARG A 14 -8.22 16.17 -5.75
N GLY A 15 -8.67 16.85 -4.69
CA GLY A 15 -8.77 16.30 -3.33
C GLY A 15 -7.63 16.74 -2.41
N TRP A 16 -6.52 17.21 -2.97
CA TRP A 16 -5.42 17.76 -2.18
C TRP A 16 -5.73 19.16 -1.67
N LYS A 17 -5.39 19.42 -0.41
CA LYS A 17 -5.47 20.74 0.22
C LYS A 17 -4.15 21.46 0.02
N ARG A 18 -4.19 22.77 -0.24
CA ARG A 18 -2.98 23.59 -0.28
C ARG A 18 -2.62 24.03 1.13
N SER A 19 -1.35 24.39 1.35
CA SER A 19 -0.92 24.98 2.63
C SER A 19 -1.72 26.23 3.07
N ASN A 20 -2.34 26.95 2.12
CA ASN A 20 -3.21 28.09 2.40
C ASN A 20 -4.63 27.70 2.84
N ASP A 21 -5.05 26.48 2.55
CA ASP A 21 -6.37 25.94 2.90
C ASP A 21 -6.38 25.31 4.28
N LEU A 22 -5.19 25.05 4.85
CA LEU A 22 -5.04 24.65 6.24
C LEU A 22 -5.48 25.77 7.17
N ASP A 23 -6.27 25.43 8.19
CA ASP A 23 -6.82 26.43 9.11
C ASP A 23 -5.70 27.22 9.82
N LYS A 24 -6.01 28.42 10.31
CA LYS A 24 -5.05 29.29 11.01
C LYS A 24 -4.71 28.79 12.43
N GLU A 25 -5.52 27.86 12.94
CA GLU A 25 -5.48 27.35 14.32
C GLU A 25 -5.13 25.86 14.40
N LEU A 26 -4.03 25.46 13.76
CA LEU A 26 -3.46 24.10 13.69
C LEU A 26 -2.87 23.55 15.02
N TRP A 27 -3.41 23.92 16.18
CA TRP A 27 -2.69 23.72 17.45
C TRP A 27 -3.50 22.92 18.45
N CYS A 28 -3.17 21.64 18.59
CA CYS A 28 -3.55 20.89 19.78
C CYS A 28 -2.57 21.24 20.90
N GLY A 29 -3.00 22.07 21.86
CA GLY A 29 -2.27 22.31 23.12
C GLY A 29 -1.86 23.76 23.40
N ARG A 30 -1.33 23.98 24.61
CA ARG A 30 -0.75 25.27 25.05
C ARG A 30 0.60 25.47 24.39
N CYS A 31 0.61 25.97 23.17
CA CYS A 31 1.84 26.36 22.47
C CYS A 31 2.15 27.83 22.74
N ASP A 32 3.40 28.14 23.06
CA ASP A 32 3.85 29.53 23.11
C ASP A 32 3.80 30.21 21.73
N ASN A 33 3.94 31.53 21.70
CA ASN A 33 3.87 32.30 20.47
C ASN A 33 5.08 32.05 19.53
N ALA A 34 6.25 31.72 20.08
CA ALA A 34 7.48 31.55 19.30
C ALA A 34 7.46 30.23 18.51
N SER A 35 7.05 29.13 19.14
CA SER A 35 6.80 27.81 18.55
C SER A 35 5.74 27.90 17.46
N ARG A 36 4.66 28.66 17.72
CA ARG A 36 3.62 28.94 16.71
C ARG A 36 4.21 29.69 15.50
N GLN A 37 5.11 30.64 15.72
CA GLN A 37 5.77 31.39 14.66
C GLN A 37 6.72 30.49 13.86
N LEU A 38 7.53 29.67 14.52
CA LEU A 38 8.43 28.71 13.89
C LEU A 38 7.66 27.74 12.99
N CYS A 39 6.62 27.11 13.53
CA CYS A 39 5.81 26.16 12.77
C CYS A 39 5.06 26.81 11.60
N LYS A 40 4.45 27.99 11.79
CA LYS A 40 3.87 28.76 10.67
C LYS A 40 4.92 29.08 9.61
N GLY A 41 6.13 29.40 10.03
CA GLY A 41 7.26 29.68 9.17
C GLY A 41 7.64 28.48 8.29
N ILE A 42 7.64 27.28 8.86
CA ILE A 42 7.93 26.03 8.16
C ILE A 42 6.79 25.66 7.20
N ILE A 43 5.55 25.54 7.68
CA ILE A 43 4.39 25.13 6.86
C ILE A 43 4.17 26.07 5.67
N ARG A 44 4.37 27.38 5.88
CA ARG A 44 4.18 28.40 4.83
C ARG A 44 5.44 28.69 4.03
N ARG A 45 6.57 28.05 4.37
CA ARG A 45 7.90 28.27 3.77
C ARG A 45 8.30 29.75 3.75
N THR A 46 8.07 30.47 4.87
CA THR A 46 8.39 31.91 4.98
C THR A 46 9.74 32.18 5.66
N LEU A 47 10.38 31.15 6.22
CA LEU A 47 11.73 31.26 6.76
C LEU A 47 12.72 31.26 5.60
N THR A 48 13.71 32.14 5.67
CA THR A 48 14.64 32.40 4.55
C THR A 48 16.06 31.92 4.79
N SER A 49 16.37 31.49 6.01
CA SER A 49 17.66 30.95 6.39
C SER A 49 17.53 30.02 7.61
N GLY A 50 18.51 29.13 7.78
CA GLY A 50 18.63 28.35 9.03
C GLY A 50 18.86 29.24 10.27
N GLN A 51 19.43 30.44 10.09
CA GLN A 51 19.64 31.38 11.20
C GLN A 51 18.33 31.91 11.77
N ASP A 52 17.30 32.09 10.93
CA ASP A 52 15.96 32.52 11.37
C ASP A 52 15.33 31.48 12.30
N VAL A 53 15.53 30.18 12.00
CA VAL A 53 15.09 29.05 12.84
C VAL A 53 15.83 29.07 14.18
N LEU A 54 17.16 29.15 14.16
CA LEU A 54 17.96 29.20 15.39
C LEU A 54 17.62 30.41 16.25
N GLN A 55 17.32 31.56 15.66
CA GLN A 55 16.90 32.74 16.40
C GLN A 55 15.58 32.50 17.14
N LEU A 56 14.58 31.92 16.47
CA LEU A 56 13.29 31.61 17.11
C LEU A 56 13.47 30.62 18.26
N ILE A 57 14.30 29.59 18.07
CA ILE A 57 14.55 28.56 19.10
C ILE A 57 15.35 29.15 20.27
N GLN A 58 16.51 29.74 20.01
CA GLN A 58 17.47 30.12 21.05
C GLN A 58 17.14 31.44 21.75
N ARG A 59 16.57 32.42 21.03
CA ARG A 59 16.26 33.74 21.60
C ARG A 59 14.82 33.85 22.04
N ASP A 60 13.90 33.37 21.22
CA ASP A 60 12.46 33.54 21.46
C ASP A 60 11.85 32.33 22.19
N GLY A 61 12.64 31.27 22.41
CA GLY A 61 12.26 30.10 23.18
C GLY A 61 11.31 29.17 22.44
N ALA A 62 11.29 29.19 21.10
CA ALA A 62 10.49 28.26 20.32
C ALA A 62 10.95 26.82 20.57
N ASP A 63 9.99 25.92 20.77
CA ASP A 63 10.22 24.49 20.93
C ASP A 63 10.37 23.80 19.56
N PRO A 64 11.58 23.29 19.21
CA PRO A 64 11.79 22.57 17.96
C PRO A 64 11.24 21.15 17.96
N LYS A 65 10.88 20.60 19.13
CA LYS A 65 10.24 19.28 19.28
C LYS A 65 8.73 19.32 19.12
N MET A 66 8.16 20.52 18.94
CA MET A 66 6.74 20.69 18.71
C MET A 66 6.24 19.79 17.58
N THR A 67 5.08 19.16 17.79
CA THR A 67 4.43 18.33 16.79
C THR A 67 3.05 18.89 16.39
N PRO A 68 2.99 19.84 15.45
CA PRO A 68 1.69 20.32 14.95
C PRO A 68 0.85 19.20 14.33
N SER A 69 -0.47 19.31 14.49
CA SER A 69 -1.42 18.52 13.71
C SER A 69 -1.85 19.32 12.48
N LEU A 70 -1.88 18.67 11.31
CA LEU A 70 -2.46 19.25 10.11
C LEU A 70 -3.97 19.01 10.12
N CYS A 71 -4.78 20.07 10.16
CA CYS A 71 -6.23 19.99 10.08
C CYS A 71 -6.73 20.84 8.90
N ALA A 72 -7.61 20.26 8.06
CA ALA A 72 -8.19 20.99 6.93
C ALA A 72 -9.41 21.83 7.34
N ALA A 73 -10.08 21.45 8.41
CA ALA A 73 -11.23 22.15 8.97
C ALA A 73 -11.18 22.10 10.50
N PRO A 74 -11.71 23.11 11.20
CA PRO A 74 -11.82 23.05 12.64
C PRO A 74 -12.76 21.89 13.02
N PRO A 75 -12.37 21.03 13.97
CA PRO A 75 -13.20 19.91 14.38
C PRO A 75 -14.54 20.44 14.93
N PRO A 76 -15.68 19.78 14.65
CA PRO A 76 -16.94 20.14 15.26
C PRO A 76 -16.81 20.06 16.79
N ALA A 77 -16.92 21.19 17.49
CA ALA A 77 -16.94 21.19 18.95
C ALA A 77 -18.14 20.34 19.45
N PRO A 78 -18.00 19.47 20.47
CA PRO A 78 -16.84 19.14 21.31
C PRO A 78 -16.34 17.71 21.05
N LEU A 79 -16.13 17.32 19.79
CA LEU A 79 -15.66 15.97 19.49
C LEU A 79 -14.28 15.75 20.11
N VAL A 80 -14.15 14.60 20.77
CA VAL A 80 -12.88 14.06 21.27
C VAL A 80 -11.91 14.07 20.08
N VAL A 81 -10.81 14.80 20.22
CA VAL A 81 -9.74 14.91 19.21
C VAL A 81 -9.39 13.50 18.78
N SER A 82 -9.57 13.18 17.51
CA SER A 82 -9.42 11.81 17.04
C SER A 82 -7.94 11.42 17.07
N ASN A 83 -7.67 10.23 17.61
CA ASN A 83 -6.58 9.26 17.40
C ASN A 83 -5.13 9.72 17.09
N GLY A 84 -4.76 11.00 17.18
CA GLY A 84 -3.39 11.45 16.91
C GLY A 84 -2.97 11.41 15.43
N TRP A 85 -3.92 11.35 14.49
CA TRP A 85 -3.63 11.31 13.06
C TRP A 85 -3.26 12.71 12.57
N GLY A 86 -2.35 12.79 11.59
CA GLY A 86 -1.90 14.06 11.01
C GLY A 86 -0.94 14.86 11.89
N VAL A 87 -0.34 14.24 12.91
CA VAL A 87 0.70 14.86 13.76
C VAL A 87 2.08 14.69 13.12
N TYR A 88 2.78 15.79 12.89
CA TYR A 88 4.09 15.81 12.27
C TYR A 88 5.11 16.54 13.14
N SER A 89 6.34 16.03 13.22
CA SER A 89 7.44 16.84 13.74
C SER A 89 7.70 18.04 12.82
N LEU A 90 8.22 19.14 13.36
CA LEU A 90 8.68 20.27 12.55
C LEU A 90 9.74 19.86 11.53
N LEU A 91 10.56 18.86 11.86
CA LEU A 91 11.56 18.30 10.97
C LEU A 91 10.91 17.57 9.78
N SER A 92 9.85 16.78 10.01
CA SER A 92 9.06 16.14 8.95
C SER A 92 8.46 17.19 8.01
N LEU A 93 7.84 18.23 8.55
CA LEU A 93 7.25 19.32 7.75
C LEU A 93 8.29 20.16 7.00
N ALA A 94 9.55 20.14 7.44
CA ALA A 94 10.63 20.81 6.74
C ALA A 94 11.04 20.12 5.43
N ILE A 95 10.61 18.88 5.18
CA ILE A 95 10.98 18.13 3.97
C ILE A 95 10.09 18.53 2.79
N ASP A 96 10.69 18.74 1.61
CA ASP A 96 9.96 19.00 0.37
C ASP A 96 9.52 17.71 -0.32
N ASP A 97 8.33 17.75 -0.91
CA ASP A 97 7.76 16.69 -1.76
C ASP A 97 8.33 16.77 -3.18
N MET A 98 9.24 15.86 -3.52
CA MET A 98 9.88 15.75 -4.83
C MET A 98 9.08 14.90 -5.83
N THR A 99 7.91 14.38 -5.45
CA THR A 99 7.04 13.57 -6.32
C THR A 99 6.17 14.42 -7.23
N GLY A 100 6.19 15.75 -7.05
CA GLY A 100 5.31 16.67 -7.77
C GLY A 100 3.85 16.54 -7.33
N TYR A 101 3.59 16.17 -6.07
CA TYR A 101 2.26 15.92 -5.51
C TYR A 101 1.52 14.77 -6.23
N THR A 102 2.27 13.74 -6.65
CA THR A 102 1.70 12.50 -7.19
C THR A 102 1.54 11.43 -6.11
N VAL A 103 2.29 11.54 -5.01
CA VAL A 103 2.23 10.67 -3.85
C VAL A 103 2.23 11.54 -2.58
N PRO A 104 1.19 11.47 -1.73
CA PRO A 104 1.12 12.27 -0.52
C PRO A 104 2.20 11.91 0.50
N ALA A 105 2.96 12.92 0.94
CA ALA A 105 3.83 12.81 2.12
C ALA A 105 3.18 13.37 3.40
N PHE A 106 2.13 14.18 3.24
CA PHE A 106 1.44 14.87 4.33
C PHE A 106 -0.07 14.68 4.19
N TRP A 107 -0.72 14.48 5.33
CA TRP A 107 -2.15 14.24 5.46
C TRP A 107 -2.69 15.18 6.52
N ALA A 108 -3.79 15.86 6.19
CA ALA A 108 -4.56 16.63 7.15
C ALA A 108 -5.73 15.78 7.63
N GLU A 109 -6.00 15.87 8.93
CA GLU A 109 -7.26 15.45 9.51
C GLU A 109 -8.38 16.33 8.91
N ASP A 110 -9.28 15.69 8.18
CA ASP A 110 -10.54 16.26 7.71
C ASP A 110 -11.60 15.22 8.10
N VAL A 111 -12.71 15.64 8.70
CA VAL A 111 -13.72 14.70 9.23
C VAL A 111 -14.81 14.58 8.17
N PRO A 112 -15.09 13.38 7.59
CA PRO A 112 -14.66 12.04 8.02
C PRO A 112 -13.46 11.43 7.25
N GLU A 113 -12.80 12.18 6.38
CA GLU A 113 -11.78 11.68 5.47
C GLU A 113 -10.47 12.44 5.58
N GLU A 114 -9.34 11.75 5.66
CA GLU A 114 -8.05 12.44 5.54
C GLU A 114 -7.86 13.05 4.15
N SER A 115 -7.29 14.25 4.13
CA SER A 115 -7.00 14.95 2.89
C SER A 115 -5.49 15.11 2.71
N PRO A 116 -4.91 14.73 1.56
CA PRO A 116 -3.50 14.94 1.32
C PRO A 116 -3.19 16.44 1.23
N VAL A 117 -2.01 16.84 1.71
CA VAL A 117 -1.61 18.24 1.83
C VAL A 117 -0.42 18.54 0.94
N ALA A 118 -0.60 19.48 0.01
CA ALA A 118 0.47 20.04 -0.80
C ALA A 118 1.10 21.24 -0.06
N LEU A 119 2.21 20.99 0.63
CA LEU A 119 3.08 22.06 1.16
C LEU A 119 3.90 22.66 0.02
N ARG A 120 4.17 23.96 0.07
CA ARG A 120 5.06 24.61 -0.89
C ARG A 120 6.48 24.06 -0.74
N TRP A 121 7.28 24.13 -1.79
CA TRP A 121 8.71 23.85 -1.68
C TRP A 121 9.47 25.02 -1.05
N TRP A 122 10.62 24.74 -0.45
CA TRP A 122 11.60 25.78 -0.17
C TRP A 122 12.08 26.44 -1.46
N SER A 123 12.62 27.65 -1.36
CA SER A 123 13.15 28.37 -2.52
C SER A 123 14.37 27.68 -3.14
N SER A 124 15.10 26.88 -2.37
CA SER A 124 16.17 26.00 -2.87
C SER A 124 16.37 24.77 -1.98
N PRO A 125 16.97 23.69 -2.51
CA PRO A 125 17.36 22.53 -1.71
C PRO A 125 18.34 22.86 -0.58
N GLU A 126 19.24 23.82 -0.79
CA GLU A 126 20.18 24.26 0.24
C GLU A 126 19.46 24.90 1.42
N LEU A 127 18.40 25.68 1.16
CA LEU A 127 17.57 26.24 2.22
C LEU A 127 16.85 25.14 3.01
N GLN A 128 16.33 24.11 2.35
CA GLN A 128 15.78 22.94 3.06
C GLN A 128 16.81 22.35 4.02
N ASP A 129 18.03 22.09 3.54
CA ASP A 129 19.10 21.49 4.33
C ASP A 129 19.53 22.41 5.49
N GLU A 130 19.58 23.73 5.29
CA GLU A 130 19.84 24.72 6.33
C GLU A 130 18.75 24.72 7.42
N ILE A 131 17.48 24.68 7.03
CA ILE A 131 16.35 24.65 7.96
C ILE A 131 16.34 23.33 8.74
N MET A 132 16.51 22.18 8.07
CA MET A 132 16.58 20.87 8.73
C MET A 132 17.76 20.80 9.72
N ARG A 133 18.93 21.30 9.31
CA ARG A 133 20.12 21.40 10.18
C ARG A 133 19.86 22.27 11.40
N ALA A 134 19.28 23.45 11.21
CA ALA A 134 18.96 24.36 12.30
C ALA A 134 17.94 23.78 13.29
N LEU A 135 16.95 23.01 12.80
CA LEU A 135 15.99 22.32 13.66
C LEU A 135 16.68 21.27 14.55
N ILE A 136 17.51 20.40 13.96
CA ILE A 136 18.24 19.36 14.71
C ILE A 136 19.23 19.99 15.68
N ASP A 137 20.00 20.99 15.24
CA ASP A 137 20.98 21.69 16.08
C ASP A 137 20.28 22.49 17.20
N GLY A 138 19.01 22.86 17.00
CA GLY A 138 18.14 23.44 18.02
C GLY A 138 17.53 22.42 19.00
N GLY A 139 17.63 21.13 18.73
CA GLY A 139 17.12 20.05 19.58
C GLY A 139 15.87 19.33 19.08
N ALA A 140 15.46 19.54 17.82
CA ALA A 140 14.45 18.68 17.18
C ALA A 140 14.94 17.23 17.17
N ASP A 141 14.05 16.29 17.47
CA ASP A 141 14.37 14.88 17.36
C ASP A 141 14.45 14.44 15.89
N VAL A 142 15.52 13.72 15.56
CA VAL A 142 15.79 13.19 14.21
C VAL A 142 14.80 12.08 13.85
N ASP A 143 14.34 11.32 14.85
CA ASP A 143 13.39 10.22 14.66
C ASP A 143 11.93 10.69 14.71
N GLY A 144 11.67 11.89 15.22
CA GLY A 144 10.32 12.44 15.40
C GLY A 144 9.52 11.77 16.51
N GLU A 145 10.20 11.21 17.51
CA GLU A 145 9.62 10.63 18.72
C GLU A 145 8.92 11.75 19.51
N VAL A 146 7.61 11.58 19.74
CA VAL A 146 6.86 12.47 20.63
C VAL A 146 7.10 11.98 22.05
N ASP A 147 7.73 12.82 22.87
CA ASP A 147 7.93 12.58 24.31
C ASP A 147 6.58 12.13 24.90
N ASP A 148 6.61 10.95 25.54
CA ASP A 148 5.49 10.11 25.97
C ASP A 148 4.18 10.88 26.20
N PHE A 149 3.16 10.61 25.38
CA PHE A 149 1.79 10.89 25.80
C PHE A 149 1.57 10.11 27.10
N ASP A 150 1.20 10.80 28.18
CA ASP A 150 0.94 10.23 29.50
C ASP A 150 0.28 8.86 29.35
N GLU A 151 0.97 7.79 29.79
CA GLU A 151 0.53 6.38 29.68
C GLU A 151 -0.90 6.14 30.22
N ASP A 152 -1.40 7.06 31.05
CA ASP A 152 -2.73 7.02 31.66
C ASP A 152 -3.87 7.54 30.75
N ALA A 153 -3.56 8.21 29.64
CA ALA A 153 -4.57 8.51 28.64
C ALA A 153 -4.92 7.21 27.92
N TRP A 154 -6.11 6.65 28.23
CA TRP A 154 -6.73 5.45 27.64
C TRP A 154 -6.97 5.56 26.11
N VAL A 155 -5.97 5.98 25.36
CA VAL A 155 -5.97 6.03 23.91
C VAL A 155 -6.10 4.59 23.45
N MET A 156 -7.25 4.25 22.87
CA MET A 156 -7.39 3.04 22.07
C MET A 156 -6.16 2.91 21.21
N GLU A 157 -5.33 1.88 21.46
CA GLU A 157 -4.04 1.60 20.82
C GLU A 157 -3.95 2.26 19.46
N THR A 158 -3.51 3.53 19.42
CA THR A 158 -3.16 4.17 18.18
C THR A 158 -1.97 3.38 17.74
N LEU A 159 -2.17 2.58 16.69
CA LEU A 159 -1.13 1.70 16.19
C LEU A 159 0.15 2.54 16.12
N PRO A 160 1.29 2.09 16.70
CA PRO A 160 2.54 2.87 16.77
C PRO A 160 3.06 3.41 15.42
N HIS A 161 2.36 3.07 14.35
CA HIS A 161 2.64 3.13 12.93
C HIS A 161 2.04 4.40 12.29
N ASP A 162 1.20 5.15 13.01
CA ASP A 162 0.52 6.34 12.48
C ASP A 162 1.38 7.62 12.61
N ARG A 163 2.55 7.55 13.26
CA ARG A 163 3.48 8.69 13.33
C ARG A 163 4.33 8.76 12.06
N GLU A 164 4.31 9.93 11.42
CA GLU A 164 5.07 10.22 10.21
C GLU A 164 6.48 10.71 10.58
N ALA A 165 7.33 9.76 10.96
CA ALA A 165 8.74 9.99 11.27
C ALA A 165 9.44 10.70 10.08
N PRO A 166 10.41 11.61 10.32
CA PRO A 166 11.06 12.38 9.26
C PRO A 166 11.61 11.52 8.12
N ILE A 167 12.19 10.35 8.44
CA ILE A 167 12.74 9.44 7.44
C ILE A 167 11.65 8.81 6.54
N ARG A 168 10.46 8.53 7.08
CA ARG A 168 9.33 8.03 6.28
C ARG A 168 8.80 9.12 5.36
N VAL A 169 8.67 10.34 5.87
CA VAL A 169 8.25 11.50 5.07
C VAL A 169 9.26 11.77 3.95
N ALA A 170 10.57 11.67 4.21
CA ALA A 170 11.60 11.77 3.18
C ALA A 170 11.45 10.71 2.08
N ILE A 171 11.15 9.46 2.46
CA ILE A 171 10.92 8.35 1.53
C ILE A 171 9.63 8.58 0.71
N ALA A 172 8.51 8.86 1.37
CA ALA A 172 7.23 9.16 0.71
C ALA A 172 7.36 10.34 -0.26
N SER A 173 8.13 11.36 0.13
CA SER A 173 8.38 12.55 -0.67
C SER A 173 9.32 12.34 -1.87
N GLY A 174 9.95 11.17 -2.05
CA GLY A 174 10.97 11.04 -3.11
C GLY A 174 12.25 11.85 -2.85
N ASN A 175 12.48 12.32 -1.62
CA ASN A 175 13.50 13.32 -1.31
C ASN A 175 14.82 12.66 -0.88
N GLN A 176 15.62 12.26 -1.88
CA GLN A 176 16.90 11.57 -1.64
C GLN A 176 17.87 12.36 -0.76
N ARG A 177 17.89 13.70 -0.88
CA ARG A 177 18.75 14.56 -0.06
C ARG A 177 18.36 14.50 1.41
N ALA A 178 17.06 14.59 1.71
CA ALA A 178 16.57 14.48 3.08
C ALA A 178 16.84 13.09 3.67
N ILE A 179 16.72 12.01 2.87
CA ILE A 179 17.06 10.65 3.31
C ILE A 179 18.54 10.57 3.70
N ASP A 180 19.44 11.02 2.82
CA ASP A 180 20.88 10.95 3.09
C ASP A 180 21.26 11.82 4.30
N PHE A 181 20.69 13.02 4.40
CA PHE A 181 20.88 13.92 5.53
C PHE A 181 20.44 13.30 6.86
N LEU A 182 19.26 12.66 6.92
CA LEU A 182 18.77 11.99 8.13
C LEU A 182 19.61 10.77 8.50
N LEU A 183 20.05 9.98 7.51
CA LEU A 183 20.95 8.85 7.72
C LEU A 183 22.33 9.29 8.23
N GLU A 184 22.86 10.42 7.76
CA GLU A 184 24.10 11.03 8.26
C GLU A 184 23.99 11.53 9.70
N ARG A 185 22.76 11.74 10.19
CA ARG A 185 22.44 12.12 11.57
C ARG A 185 21.99 10.91 12.41
N ASP A 186 22.32 9.70 11.96
CA ASP A 186 22.05 8.43 12.66
C ASP A 186 20.55 8.18 12.94
N ALA A 187 19.66 8.63 12.05
CA ALA A 187 18.22 8.34 12.16
C ALA A 187 17.97 6.83 12.32
N LYS A 188 17.11 6.47 13.28
CA LYS A 188 16.66 5.10 13.47
C LYS A 188 15.92 4.64 12.22
N LEU A 189 16.14 3.38 11.84
CA LEU A 189 15.40 2.74 10.75
C LEU A 189 14.44 1.68 11.26
N ARG A 190 14.77 1.06 12.39
CA ARG A 190 14.01 -0.06 12.94
C ARG A 190 12.79 0.43 13.71
N GLY A 191 11.67 -0.27 13.54
CA GLY A 191 10.42 0.03 14.23
C GLY A 191 9.70 1.27 13.70
N LEU A 192 10.28 1.96 12.71
CA LEU A 192 9.66 3.12 12.06
C LEU A 192 8.92 2.74 10.77
N GLY A 193 8.93 1.47 10.33
CA GLY A 193 8.28 1.08 9.07
C GLY A 193 8.83 1.83 7.86
N VAL A 194 10.15 1.99 7.79
CA VAL A 194 10.80 2.71 6.68
C VAL A 194 10.61 2.06 5.31
N LEU A 195 10.18 0.80 5.27
CA LEU A 195 9.82 0.11 4.03
C LEU A 195 8.32 0.21 3.72
N SER A 196 7.49 0.73 4.62
CA SER A 196 6.04 0.85 4.39
C SER A 196 5.78 1.68 3.14
N VAL A 197 4.99 1.12 2.21
CA VAL A 197 4.63 1.81 0.97
C VAL A 197 3.90 3.11 1.34
N PRO A 198 4.25 4.26 0.72
CA PRO A 198 3.60 5.54 0.99
C PRO A 198 2.10 5.47 0.81
N LYS A 199 1.35 6.09 1.73
CA LYS A 199 -0.12 6.13 1.66
C LYS A 199 -0.56 6.89 0.41
N THR A 200 -1.62 6.39 -0.23
CA THR A 200 -2.19 7.00 -1.45
C THR A 200 -3.71 6.97 -1.40
N LEU A 201 -4.35 7.96 -2.02
CA LEU A 201 -5.76 7.94 -2.37
C LEU A 201 -5.98 7.15 -3.67
N PRO A 202 -7.18 6.60 -3.91
CA PRO A 202 -7.52 5.97 -5.18
C PRO A 202 -7.35 6.86 -6.43
N ALA A 203 -7.37 8.18 -6.25
CA ALA A 203 -7.20 9.16 -7.33
C ALA A 203 -5.73 9.55 -7.60
N ASP A 204 -4.82 9.19 -6.69
CA ASP A 204 -3.39 9.45 -6.87
C ASP A 204 -2.83 8.57 -8.00
N GLN A 205 -1.74 9.02 -8.60
CA GLN A 205 -1.10 8.35 -9.73
C GLN A 205 0.42 8.40 -9.58
N PRO A 206 1.00 7.52 -8.74
CA PRO A 206 2.44 7.33 -8.69
C PRO A 206 2.98 7.11 -10.10
N THR A 207 4.05 7.82 -10.45
CA THR A 207 4.70 7.62 -11.75
C THR A 207 5.56 6.36 -11.74
N GLU A 208 5.73 5.69 -12.87
CA GLU A 208 6.64 4.53 -13.00
C GLU A 208 8.07 4.88 -12.53
N ALA A 209 8.56 6.09 -12.84
CA ALA A 209 9.85 6.57 -12.38
C ALA A 209 9.94 6.67 -10.85
N TYR A 210 8.85 7.07 -10.18
CA TYR A 210 8.79 7.09 -8.72
C TYR A 210 8.74 5.67 -8.13
N GLU A 211 7.96 4.77 -8.73
CA GLU A 211 7.89 3.36 -8.33
C GLU A 211 9.27 2.68 -8.40
N ASP A 212 9.99 2.89 -9.51
CA ASP A 212 11.35 2.39 -9.71
C ASP A 212 12.34 2.99 -8.70
N TRP A 213 12.26 4.30 -8.47
CA TRP A 213 13.07 4.98 -7.46
C TRP A 213 12.82 4.40 -6.07
N LEU A 214 11.56 4.21 -5.68
CA LEU A 214 11.17 3.70 -4.37
C LEU A 214 11.67 2.26 -4.17
N LEU A 215 11.49 1.38 -5.17
CA LEU A 215 12.04 0.01 -5.13
C LEU A 215 13.56 0.00 -5.03
N SER A 216 14.25 0.88 -5.77
CA SER A 216 15.70 1.03 -5.68
C SER A 216 16.13 1.43 -4.26
N ARG A 217 15.41 2.38 -3.65
CA ARG A 217 15.67 2.87 -2.30
C ARG A 217 15.45 1.78 -1.25
N TYR A 218 14.38 1.00 -1.36
CA TYR A 218 14.11 -0.14 -0.48
C TYR A 218 15.16 -1.24 -0.59
N ARG A 219 15.62 -1.56 -1.80
CA ARG A 219 16.75 -2.48 -2.00
C ARG A 219 17.99 -1.97 -1.29
N GLN A 220 18.33 -0.69 -1.42
CA GLN A 220 19.50 -0.12 -0.76
C GLN A 220 19.40 -0.18 0.76
N LEU A 221 18.22 0.12 1.34
CA LEU A 221 17.99 0.00 2.78
C LEU A 221 18.13 -1.45 3.25
N LEU A 222 17.54 -2.41 2.52
CA LEU A 222 17.63 -3.83 2.84
C LEU A 222 19.04 -4.41 2.68
N CYS A 223 19.83 -3.92 1.73
CA CYS A 223 21.24 -4.29 1.62
C CYS A 223 22.06 -3.89 2.85
N ARG A 224 21.69 -2.79 3.52
CA ARG A 224 22.35 -2.32 4.75
C ARG A 224 21.76 -2.96 6.01
N HIS A 225 20.43 -3.09 6.06
CA HIS A 225 19.68 -3.59 7.20
C HIS A 225 18.63 -4.62 6.75
N PRO A 226 19.01 -5.88 6.51
CA PRO A 226 18.08 -6.91 6.01
C PRO A 226 16.89 -7.18 6.94
N THR A 227 17.06 -6.97 8.25
CA THR A 227 16.01 -7.20 9.25
C THR A 227 14.80 -6.27 9.11
N LEU A 228 14.93 -5.18 8.33
CA LEU A 228 13.80 -4.29 8.05
C LEU A 228 12.66 -5.03 7.32
N ALA A 229 12.97 -6.05 6.51
CA ALA A 229 11.95 -6.83 5.78
C ALA A 229 11.04 -7.65 6.70
N THR A 230 11.53 -8.03 7.89
CA THR A 230 10.81 -8.86 8.84
C THR A 230 10.05 -8.06 9.89
N GLU A 231 10.09 -6.73 9.82
CA GLU A 231 9.37 -5.88 10.77
C GLU A 231 7.87 -5.98 10.52
N GLU A 232 7.12 -6.18 11.60
CA GLU A 232 5.67 -6.35 11.56
C GLU A 232 4.97 -5.12 10.96
N VAL A 233 5.42 -3.92 11.33
CA VAL A 233 4.94 -2.63 10.81
C VAL A 233 4.93 -2.56 9.28
N VAL A 234 5.92 -3.15 8.61
CA VAL A 234 6.02 -3.12 7.14
C VAL A 234 4.91 -3.94 6.51
N MET A 235 4.54 -5.04 7.16
CA MET A 235 3.52 -5.95 6.68
C MET A 235 2.11 -5.47 7.00
N ASP A 236 1.91 -4.84 8.16
CA ASP A 236 0.60 -4.29 8.54
C ASP A 236 0.23 -3.10 7.64
N CYS A 237 1.22 -2.29 7.24
CA CYS A 237 0.99 -1.17 6.32
C CYS A 237 0.64 -1.59 4.88
N LEU A 238 0.91 -2.83 4.45
CA LEU A 238 0.61 -3.29 3.08
C LEU A 238 -0.88 -3.15 2.73
N GLY A 239 -1.77 -3.26 3.72
CA GLY A 239 -3.20 -3.10 3.51
C GLY A 239 -3.67 -1.64 3.44
N LEU A 240 -2.87 -0.67 3.89
CA LEU A 240 -3.33 0.71 4.07
C LEU A 240 -3.03 1.63 2.88
N THR A 241 -2.05 1.27 2.04
CA THR A 241 -1.32 2.31 1.29
C THR A 241 -1.19 2.09 -0.22
N VAL A 242 -1.68 0.97 -0.75
CA VAL A 242 -1.21 0.46 -2.06
C VAL A 242 -2.26 0.58 -3.19
N HIS A 243 -3.30 1.40 -3.04
CA HIS A 243 -4.38 1.47 -4.04
C HIS A 243 -3.91 2.03 -5.38
N ALA A 244 -3.04 3.04 -5.36
CA ALA A 244 -2.63 3.76 -6.56
C ALA A 244 -1.43 3.15 -7.30
N PHE A 245 -0.68 2.27 -6.63
CA PHE A 245 0.52 1.67 -7.20
C PHE A 245 0.19 0.58 -8.24
N SER A 246 1.08 0.44 -9.23
CA SER A 246 0.97 -0.54 -10.29
C SER A 246 1.09 -1.97 -9.75
N GLN A 247 0.45 -2.93 -10.43
CA GLN A 247 0.60 -4.34 -10.06
C GLN A 247 2.07 -4.81 -10.14
N ALA A 248 2.84 -4.30 -11.11
CA ALA A 248 4.24 -4.64 -11.28
C ALA A 248 5.08 -4.20 -10.08
N PHE A 249 4.89 -2.96 -9.59
CA PHE A 249 5.51 -2.48 -8.36
C PHE A 249 5.17 -3.37 -7.17
N VAL A 250 3.88 -3.68 -6.96
CA VAL A 250 3.43 -4.50 -5.82
C VAL A 250 4.00 -5.91 -5.87
N ASP A 251 4.06 -6.52 -7.05
CA ASP A 251 4.67 -7.84 -7.25
C ASP A 251 6.17 -7.81 -6.92
N MET A 252 6.90 -6.77 -7.37
CA MET A 252 8.33 -6.60 -7.11
C MET A 252 8.63 -6.27 -5.65
N TYR A 253 7.80 -5.45 -5.01
CA TYR A 253 7.93 -5.06 -3.61
C TYR A 253 7.73 -6.27 -2.68
N ILE A 254 6.64 -7.02 -2.86
CA ILE A 254 6.40 -8.24 -2.06
C ILE A 254 7.51 -9.27 -2.30
N ASN A 255 7.97 -9.43 -3.55
CA ASN A 255 9.09 -10.31 -3.84
C ASN A 255 10.39 -9.87 -3.14
N LEU A 256 10.65 -8.56 -3.08
CA LEU A 256 11.78 -7.98 -2.37
C LEU A 256 11.72 -8.32 -0.89
N LEU A 257 10.58 -8.11 -0.23
CA LEU A 257 10.41 -8.46 1.19
C LEU A 257 10.63 -9.95 1.45
N VAL A 258 9.98 -10.82 0.67
CA VAL A 258 10.11 -12.29 0.80
C VAL A 258 11.56 -12.74 0.59
N THR A 259 12.26 -12.18 -0.38
CA THR A 259 13.68 -12.49 -0.64
C THR A 259 14.57 -12.15 0.56
N HIS A 260 14.19 -11.16 1.36
CA HIS A 260 14.89 -10.77 2.59
C HIS A 260 14.30 -11.39 3.87
N GLY A 261 13.52 -12.47 3.73
CA GLY A 261 13.06 -13.30 4.85
C GLY A 261 11.71 -12.91 5.44
N ALA A 262 10.98 -11.99 4.81
CA ALA A 262 9.61 -11.67 5.24
C ALA A 262 8.70 -12.88 5.00
N ASP A 263 8.09 -13.39 6.07
CA ASP A 263 7.12 -14.48 5.97
C ASP A 263 5.73 -13.90 5.67
N ILE A 264 5.16 -14.23 4.51
CA ILE A 264 3.82 -13.80 4.10
C ILE A 264 2.71 -14.68 4.70
N THR A 265 3.05 -15.88 5.18
CA THR A 265 2.15 -16.86 5.79
C THR A 265 2.08 -16.74 7.31
N ALA A 266 3.07 -16.07 7.92
CA ALA A 266 3.13 -15.91 9.36
C ALA A 266 1.81 -15.34 9.90
N PRO A 267 1.23 -15.92 10.96
CA PRO A 267 0.14 -15.28 11.67
C PRO A 267 0.65 -13.92 12.17
N PRO A 268 -0.16 -12.85 12.10
CA PRO A 268 0.24 -11.57 12.68
C PRO A 268 0.43 -11.73 14.19
N ALA A 269 1.23 -10.87 14.81
CA ALA A 269 1.29 -10.84 16.24
C ALA A 269 -0.05 -10.35 16.82
N PRO A 270 -0.38 -10.75 18.06
CA PRO A 270 -1.41 -10.08 18.83
C PRO A 270 -1.10 -8.58 18.94
N PRO A 271 -2.09 -7.68 18.89
CA PRO A 271 -3.51 -7.95 19.10
C PRO A 271 -4.34 -7.95 17.82
N VAL A 272 -3.75 -7.99 16.62
CA VAL A 272 -4.56 -7.87 15.38
C VAL A 272 -5.00 -9.23 14.86
N GLY A 273 -4.19 -10.29 14.96
CA GLY A 273 -4.63 -11.69 14.74
C GLY A 273 -5.14 -12.07 13.33
N VAL A 274 -5.35 -11.11 12.43
CA VAL A 274 -5.84 -11.30 11.05
C VAL A 274 -4.71 -11.60 10.04
N SER A 275 -4.85 -12.67 9.25
CA SER A 275 -3.85 -12.97 8.20
C SER A 275 -3.65 -11.79 7.23
N ARG A 276 -2.43 -11.57 6.75
CA ARG A 276 -2.11 -10.45 5.83
C ARG A 276 -3.02 -10.40 4.60
N LEU A 277 -3.37 -11.57 4.06
CA LEU A 277 -4.31 -11.67 2.94
C LEU A 277 -5.72 -11.22 3.34
N CYS A 278 -6.17 -11.57 4.55
CA CYS A 278 -7.47 -11.14 5.06
C CYS A 278 -7.51 -9.63 5.30
N GLU A 279 -6.43 -9.04 5.82
CA GLU A 279 -6.31 -7.59 6.00
C GLU A 279 -6.32 -6.85 4.66
N ALA A 280 -5.54 -7.32 3.68
CA ALA A 280 -5.53 -6.75 2.33
C ALA A 280 -6.91 -6.88 1.63
N ALA A 281 -7.62 -7.99 1.86
CA ALA A 281 -8.96 -8.20 1.33
C ALA A 281 -10.00 -7.28 1.99
N PHE A 282 -9.93 -7.12 3.32
CA PHE A 282 -10.77 -6.21 4.09
C PHE A 282 -10.58 -4.76 3.67
N ARG A 283 -9.34 -4.32 3.45
CA ARG A 283 -9.03 -2.95 3.05
C ARG A 283 -9.19 -2.67 1.56
N GLY A 284 -9.59 -3.66 0.76
CA GLY A 284 -9.80 -3.46 -0.67
C GLY A 284 -8.52 -3.31 -1.49
N CYS A 285 -7.38 -3.84 -1.04
CA CYS A 285 -6.10 -3.77 -1.75
C CYS A 285 -5.96 -4.86 -2.80
N HIS A 286 -6.70 -4.74 -3.90
CA HIS A 286 -6.74 -5.73 -4.98
C HIS A 286 -5.34 -6.15 -5.50
N GLN A 287 -4.40 -5.23 -5.65
CA GLN A 287 -3.07 -5.54 -6.17
C GLN A 287 -2.28 -6.44 -5.22
N VAL A 288 -2.38 -6.15 -3.91
CA VAL A 288 -1.75 -6.94 -2.85
C VAL A 288 -2.41 -8.32 -2.77
N VAL A 289 -3.75 -8.40 -2.79
CA VAL A 289 -4.49 -9.67 -2.84
C VAL A 289 -4.04 -10.50 -4.04
N THR A 290 -3.96 -9.91 -5.23
CA THR A 290 -3.51 -10.59 -6.45
C THR A 290 -2.09 -11.15 -6.30
N SER A 291 -1.18 -10.34 -5.75
CA SER A 291 0.21 -10.72 -5.53
C SER A 291 0.33 -11.86 -4.51
N LEU A 292 -0.37 -11.77 -3.38
CA LEU A 292 -0.37 -12.79 -2.33
C LEU A 292 -1.01 -14.10 -2.82
N CYS A 293 -2.16 -14.05 -3.50
CA CYS A 293 -2.84 -15.23 -4.06
C CYS A 293 -1.97 -16.03 -5.05
N ARG A 294 -1.00 -15.41 -5.72
CA ARG A 294 -0.07 -16.12 -6.61
C ARG A 294 1.03 -16.89 -5.85
N ARG A 295 1.25 -16.57 -4.57
CA ARG A 295 2.34 -17.10 -3.74
C ARG A 295 1.86 -18.05 -2.65
N LEU A 296 0.60 -17.91 -2.24
CA LEU A 296 0.00 -18.69 -1.17
C LEU A 296 -0.64 -19.98 -1.70
N THR A 297 -0.68 -21.02 -0.86
CA THR A 297 -1.42 -22.23 -1.16
C THR A 297 -2.92 -22.04 -0.91
N ALA A 298 -3.75 -22.95 -1.41
CA ALA A 298 -5.19 -22.93 -1.10
C ALA A 298 -5.47 -23.08 0.40
N GLU A 299 -4.60 -23.78 1.15
CA GLU A 299 -4.73 -23.90 2.60
C GLU A 299 -4.48 -22.56 3.28
N ASP A 300 -3.41 -21.85 2.90
CA ASP A 300 -3.07 -20.52 3.43
C ASP A 300 -4.15 -19.48 3.10
N ILE A 301 -4.71 -19.53 1.89
CA ILE A 301 -5.80 -18.62 1.45
C ILE A 301 -7.07 -18.83 2.29
N ASN A 302 -7.32 -20.07 2.72
CA ASN A 302 -8.48 -20.43 3.53
C ASN A 302 -8.19 -20.40 5.03
N ALA A 303 -6.96 -20.06 5.44
CA ALA A 303 -6.62 -19.90 6.85
C ALA A 303 -7.42 -18.72 7.43
N GLY A 304 -8.14 -19.01 8.52
CA GLY A 304 -8.84 -17.99 9.30
C GLY A 304 -7.87 -17.12 10.08
N GLY A 305 -8.21 -15.84 10.26
CA GLY A 305 -7.58 -15.01 11.29
C GLY A 305 -8.05 -15.40 12.69
N VAL A 306 -7.14 -15.37 13.67
CA VAL A 306 -7.51 -15.48 15.09
C VAL A 306 -8.21 -14.18 15.46
N ASN A 307 -9.49 -14.27 15.88
CA ASN A 307 -10.30 -13.10 16.19
C ASN A 307 -9.69 -12.27 17.31
N ALA A 308 -9.17 -11.11 16.96
CA ALA A 308 -8.63 -10.20 17.96
C ALA A 308 -9.38 -8.86 18.03
N LEU A 309 -10.23 -8.53 17.04
CA LEU A 309 -11.00 -7.27 17.04
C LEU A 309 -12.37 -7.33 17.72
N ASN A 310 -12.81 -8.48 18.23
CA ASN A 310 -13.96 -8.51 19.13
C ASN A 310 -13.49 -8.41 20.58
N ALA A 311 -13.21 -7.19 21.03
CA ALA A 311 -13.06 -6.85 22.45
C ALA A 311 -14.29 -7.26 23.31
N GLY A 312 -15.38 -7.71 22.67
CA GLY A 312 -16.59 -8.25 23.31
C GLY A 312 -16.62 -9.77 23.57
N GLY A 313 -15.54 -10.52 23.34
CA GLY A 313 -15.42 -11.92 23.82
C GLY A 313 -16.36 -12.95 23.19
N VAL A 314 -17.04 -12.61 22.08
CA VAL A 314 -17.81 -13.59 21.31
C VAL A 314 -16.86 -14.21 20.28
N ASN A 315 -16.65 -15.52 20.40
CA ASN A 315 -15.98 -16.37 19.42
C ASN A 315 -16.68 -16.23 18.06
N ALA A 316 -16.33 -15.21 17.29
CA ALA A 316 -16.76 -15.10 15.91
C ALA A 316 -16.16 -16.29 15.14
N PRO A 317 -16.81 -16.77 14.08
CA PRO A 317 -16.19 -17.76 13.22
C PRO A 317 -14.89 -17.21 12.61
N ASP A 318 -13.93 -18.10 12.37
CA ASP A 318 -12.67 -17.85 11.65
C ASP A 318 -12.90 -16.94 10.43
N ARG A 319 -12.53 -15.65 10.55
CA ARG A 319 -12.72 -14.67 9.47
C ARG A 319 -11.73 -14.99 8.36
N THR A 320 -12.22 -15.56 7.26
CA THR A 320 -11.41 -15.84 6.07
C THR A 320 -11.26 -14.59 5.20
N PRO A 321 -10.21 -14.50 4.36
CA PRO A 321 -10.07 -13.39 3.41
C PRO A 321 -11.27 -13.21 2.49
N LEU A 322 -11.91 -14.31 2.07
CA LEU A 322 -13.12 -14.27 1.25
C LEU A 322 -14.29 -13.66 2.02
N LEU A 323 -14.49 -14.05 3.27
CA LEU A 323 -15.54 -13.45 4.10
C LEU A 323 -15.29 -11.95 4.29
N ALA A 324 -14.05 -11.55 4.59
CA ALA A 324 -13.69 -10.16 4.79
C ALA A 324 -14.00 -9.29 3.56
N ALA A 325 -13.62 -9.72 2.35
CA ALA A 325 -13.94 -8.98 1.11
C ALA A 325 -15.45 -8.86 0.86
N VAL A 326 -16.23 -9.87 1.25
CA VAL A 326 -17.66 -9.98 0.95
C VAL A 326 -18.52 -9.18 1.92
N GLU A 327 -18.11 -9.09 3.18
CA GLU A 327 -18.74 -8.18 4.14
C GLU A 327 -18.68 -6.73 3.63
N GLU A 328 -17.51 -6.33 3.12
CA GLU A 328 -17.29 -4.99 2.56
C GLU A 328 -18.03 -4.77 1.23
N LEU A 329 -18.17 -5.82 0.42
CA LEU A 329 -18.98 -5.79 -0.80
C LEU A 329 -20.46 -5.47 -0.52
N GLY A 330 -20.97 -5.79 0.68
CA GLY A 330 -22.32 -5.48 1.12
C GLY A 330 -22.58 -3.98 1.28
N GLY A 331 -21.54 -3.15 1.38
CA GLY A 331 -21.62 -1.68 1.45
C GLY A 331 -22.08 -1.13 2.81
N ASP A 332 -22.17 -1.97 3.84
CA ASP A 332 -22.58 -1.57 5.18
C ASP A 332 -21.43 -0.85 5.94
N SER A 333 -20.20 -0.87 5.39
CA SER A 333 -19.00 -0.23 5.94
C SER A 333 -18.63 1.07 5.20
N ASP A 334 -17.90 1.94 5.89
CA ASP A 334 -17.32 3.16 5.31
C ASP A 334 -16.34 2.82 4.15
N TYR A 335 -15.51 1.79 4.31
CA TYR A 335 -14.59 1.33 3.26
C TYR A 335 -15.31 0.81 2.01
N GLY A 336 -16.43 0.09 2.16
CA GLY A 336 -17.26 -0.38 1.07
C GLY A 336 -17.81 0.76 0.20
N GLN A 337 -18.18 1.88 0.85
CA GLN A 337 -18.67 3.07 0.17
C GLN A 337 -17.54 3.83 -0.54
N ARG A 338 -16.36 3.92 0.07
CA ARG A 338 -15.19 4.66 -0.47
C ARG A 338 -14.56 4.00 -1.70
N LEU A 339 -14.25 2.71 -1.62
CA LEU A 339 -13.56 1.98 -2.70
C LEU A 339 -14.53 1.46 -3.78
N GLY A 340 -15.81 1.42 -3.45
CA GLY A 340 -16.89 1.01 -4.32
C GLY A 340 -16.99 -0.51 -4.52
N VAL A 341 -18.21 -0.93 -4.82
CA VAL A 341 -18.59 -2.32 -5.15
C VAL A 341 -17.65 -2.99 -6.17
N PRO A 342 -17.20 -2.33 -7.26
CA PRO A 342 -16.35 -2.99 -8.27
C PRO A 342 -15.00 -3.48 -7.76
N CYS A 343 -14.42 -2.83 -6.74
CA CYS A 343 -13.14 -3.24 -6.17
C CYS A 343 -13.27 -4.59 -5.46
N TYR A 344 -14.25 -4.71 -4.56
CA TYR A 344 -14.50 -5.94 -3.80
C TYR A 344 -15.00 -7.10 -4.65
N GLN A 345 -15.73 -6.83 -5.74
CA GLN A 345 -16.04 -7.87 -6.74
C GLN A 345 -14.74 -8.46 -7.34
N ARG A 346 -13.78 -7.60 -7.71
CA ARG A 346 -12.51 -8.03 -8.30
C ARG A 346 -11.67 -8.83 -7.29
N ILE A 347 -11.64 -8.41 -6.04
CA ILE A 347 -10.97 -9.13 -4.94
C ILE A 347 -11.62 -10.49 -4.72
N THR A 348 -12.95 -10.54 -4.62
CA THR A 348 -13.73 -11.78 -4.46
C THR A 348 -13.42 -12.77 -5.58
N ARG A 349 -13.46 -12.32 -6.85
CA ARG A 349 -13.09 -13.17 -8.00
C ARG A 349 -11.64 -13.67 -7.91
N THR A 350 -10.72 -12.80 -7.50
CA THR A 350 -9.29 -13.14 -7.38
C THR A 350 -9.06 -14.20 -6.31
N LEU A 351 -9.68 -14.06 -5.14
CA LEU A 351 -9.64 -15.06 -4.07
C LEU A 351 -10.23 -16.40 -4.52
N LEU A 352 -11.39 -16.38 -5.19
CA LEU A 352 -12.03 -17.60 -5.70
C LEU A 352 -11.18 -18.32 -6.76
N ARG A 353 -10.55 -17.58 -7.68
CA ARG A 353 -9.61 -18.17 -8.67
C ARG A 353 -8.39 -18.80 -8.00
N ALA A 354 -7.97 -18.25 -6.86
CA ALA A 354 -6.84 -18.75 -6.09
C ALA A 354 -7.20 -19.93 -5.17
N GLY A 355 -8.46 -20.37 -5.14
CA GLY A 355 -8.91 -21.53 -4.36
C GLY A 355 -9.57 -21.20 -3.02
N ALA A 356 -10.02 -19.97 -2.81
CA ALA A 356 -10.84 -19.64 -1.64
C ALA A 356 -12.16 -20.44 -1.65
N ASP A 357 -12.48 -21.06 -0.51
CA ASP A 357 -13.60 -21.98 -0.35
C ASP A 357 -14.85 -21.25 0.11
N ILE A 358 -15.85 -21.17 -0.77
CA ILE A 358 -17.18 -20.60 -0.48
C ILE A 358 -17.89 -21.34 0.66
N SER A 359 -17.57 -22.61 0.92
CA SER A 359 -18.15 -23.39 2.00
C SER A 359 -17.78 -22.86 3.38
N ARG A 360 -16.66 -22.14 3.49
CA ARG A 360 -16.17 -21.48 4.71
C ARG A 360 -16.95 -20.23 5.09
N ILE A 361 -17.79 -19.70 4.20
CA ILE A 361 -18.69 -18.60 4.53
C ILE A 361 -19.81 -19.16 5.42
N PRO A 362 -19.98 -18.66 6.67
CA PRO A 362 -21.01 -19.16 7.56
C PRO A 362 -22.44 -18.97 7.00
N THR A 363 -23.43 -19.65 7.57
CA THR A 363 -24.84 -19.59 7.13
C THR A 363 -25.84 -19.56 8.29
N ASP A 364 -25.33 -19.50 9.51
CA ASP A 364 -26.03 -19.48 10.78
C ASP A 364 -26.83 -18.19 11.00
N THR A 365 -26.32 -17.05 10.52
CA THR A 365 -26.99 -15.74 10.61
C THR A 365 -27.49 -15.25 9.25
N GLU A 366 -28.49 -14.35 9.26
CA GLU A 366 -29.00 -13.74 8.03
C GLU A 366 -27.94 -12.88 7.33
N LYS A 367 -27.10 -12.16 8.10
CA LYS A 367 -25.93 -11.43 7.56
C LYS A 367 -25.02 -12.39 6.78
N HIS A 368 -24.70 -13.55 7.35
CA HIS A 368 -23.84 -14.53 6.69
C HIS A 368 -24.50 -15.15 5.44
N ARG A 369 -25.80 -15.44 5.47
CA ARG A 369 -26.55 -15.89 4.28
C ARG A 369 -26.54 -14.84 3.17
N ARG A 370 -26.71 -13.56 3.52
CA ARG A 370 -26.61 -12.44 2.57
C ARG A 370 -25.21 -12.34 1.97
N CYS A 371 -24.16 -12.45 2.78
CA CYS A 371 -22.77 -12.50 2.31
C CYS A 371 -22.58 -13.65 1.30
N ARG A 372 -23.06 -14.85 1.63
CA ARG A 372 -22.99 -16.00 0.72
C ARG A 372 -23.72 -15.74 -0.60
N GLN A 373 -24.90 -15.11 -0.57
CA GLN A 373 -25.65 -14.75 -1.78
C GLN A 373 -24.90 -13.75 -2.67
N LEU A 374 -24.15 -12.81 -2.09
CA LEU A 374 -23.32 -11.85 -2.83
C LEU A 374 -22.16 -12.53 -3.57
N VAL A 375 -21.63 -13.63 -3.05
CA VAL A 375 -20.52 -14.38 -3.67
C VAL A 375 -20.96 -15.24 -4.84
N LEU A 376 -22.19 -15.77 -4.83
CA LEU A 376 -22.64 -16.73 -5.84
C LEU A 376 -22.52 -16.21 -7.29
N PRO A 377 -22.92 -14.96 -7.63
CA PRO A 377 -22.72 -14.42 -8.97
C PRO A 377 -21.24 -14.32 -9.38
N GLU A 378 -20.38 -13.92 -8.44
CA GLU A 378 -18.94 -13.80 -8.67
C GLU A 378 -18.30 -15.18 -8.89
N TYR A 379 -18.74 -16.18 -8.14
CA TYR A 379 -18.33 -17.58 -8.31
C TYR A 379 -18.74 -18.16 -9.66
N VAL A 380 -19.98 -17.93 -10.09
CA VAL A 380 -20.45 -18.34 -11.44
C VAL A 380 -19.61 -17.67 -12.53
N THR A 381 -19.27 -16.39 -12.36
CA THR A 381 -18.40 -15.66 -13.29
C THR A 381 -17.03 -16.32 -13.39
N VAL A 382 -16.39 -16.59 -12.25
CA VAL A 382 -15.08 -17.27 -12.21
C VAL A 382 -15.14 -18.66 -12.86
N LEU A 383 -16.18 -19.45 -12.60
CA LEU A 383 -16.32 -20.77 -13.24
C LEU A 383 -16.45 -20.69 -14.76
N ASN A 384 -17.17 -19.69 -15.27
CA ASN A 384 -17.31 -19.48 -16.71
C ASN A 384 -15.98 -19.04 -17.37
N GLU A 385 -15.22 -18.17 -16.71
CA GLU A 385 -13.89 -17.73 -17.16
C GLU A 385 -12.88 -18.89 -17.11
N LEU A 386 -12.81 -19.63 -16.00
CA LEU A 386 -11.92 -20.78 -15.86
C LEU A 386 -12.18 -21.84 -16.92
N ARG A 387 -13.45 -22.08 -17.28
CA ARG A 387 -13.80 -22.96 -18.40
C ARG A 387 -13.20 -22.46 -19.71
N ALA A 388 -13.30 -21.17 -19.99
CA ALA A 388 -12.74 -20.58 -21.21
C ALA A 388 -11.22 -20.67 -21.22
N ASP A 389 -10.57 -20.33 -20.10
CA ASP A 389 -9.11 -20.35 -19.96
C ASP A 389 -8.55 -21.77 -20.00
N ALA A 390 -9.18 -22.73 -19.32
CA ALA A 390 -8.81 -24.14 -19.39
C ALA A 390 -8.95 -24.67 -20.82
N MET A 391 -10.04 -24.34 -21.51
CA MET A 391 -10.22 -24.71 -22.92
C MET A 391 -9.17 -24.04 -23.83
N ALA A 392 -8.84 -22.77 -23.58
CA ALA A 392 -7.80 -22.05 -24.33
C ALA A 392 -6.41 -22.67 -24.10
N ALA A 393 -6.07 -23.00 -22.85
CA ALA A 393 -4.83 -23.65 -22.47
C ALA A 393 -4.71 -25.05 -23.09
N ILE A 394 -5.79 -25.85 -23.02
CA ILE A 394 -5.86 -27.15 -23.70
C ILE A 394 -5.68 -26.97 -25.21
N ASN A 395 -6.37 -26.01 -25.83
CA ASN A 395 -6.25 -25.73 -27.26
C ASN A 395 -4.85 -25.25 -27.67
N ALA A 396 -4.18 -24.46 -26.83
CA ALA A 396 -2.81 -24.01 -27.05
C ALA A 396 -1.80 -25.16 -26.88
N ALA A 397 -1.97 -25.98 -25.84
CA ALA A 397 -1.14 -27.16 -25.58
C ALA A 397 -1.28 -28.23 -26.68
N LEU A 398 -2.48 -28.36 -27.27
CA LEU A 398 -2.77 -29.26 -28.38
C LEU A 398 -2.43 -28.67 -29.77
N ARG A 399 -1.98 -27.41 -29.84
CA ARG A 399 -1.71 -26.73 -31.12
C ARG A 399 -0.62 -27.42 -31.94
N PRO A 400 0.54 -27.83 -31.36
CA PRO A 400 1.57 -28.54 -32.12
C PRO A 400 1.05 -29.86 -32.71
N GLN A 401 0.29 -30.63 -31.93
CA GLN A 401 -0.32 -31.90 -32.35
C GLN A 401 -1.33 -31.67 -33.48
N ARG A 402 -2.17 -30.63 -33.38
CA ARG A 402 -3.12 -30.23 -34.43
C ARG A 402 -2.44 -29.88 -35.75
N SER A 403 -1.40 -29.05 -35.68
CA SER A 403 -0.64 -28.62 -36.86
C SER A 403 0.07 -29.80 -37.53
N PHE A 404 0.66 -30.70 -36.75
CA PHE A 404 1.34 -31.88 -37.27
C PHE A 404 0.36 -32.92 -37.82
N ALA A 405 -0.76 -33.17 -37.13
CA ALA A 405 -1.83 -34.03 -37.65
C ALA A 405 -2.37 -33.49 -38.98
N ALA A 406 -2.63 -32.19 -39.09
CA ALA A 406 -3.09 -31.58 -40.35
C ALA A 406 -2.08 -31.78 -41.50
N LEU A 407 -0.78 -31.65 -41.22
CA LEU A 407 0.29 -31.93 -42.18
C LEU A 407 0.30 -33.41 -42.60
N LEU A 408 0.26 -34.34 -41.64
CA LEU A 408 0.22 -35.78 -41.91
C LEU A 408 -1.02 -36.17 -42.73
N THR A 409 -2.20 -35.62 -42.38
CA THR A 409 -3.43 -35.83 -43.16
C THR A 409 -3.30 -35.30 -44.58
N HIS A 410 -2.59 -34.17 -44.80
CA HIS A 410 -2.34 -33.66 -46.15
C HIS A 410 -1.38 -34.58 -46.93
N LEU A 411 -0.28 -35.01 -46.30
CA LEU A 411 0.68 -35.91 -46.90
C LEU A 411 0.07 -37.27 -47.27
N MET A 412 -0.78 -37.82 -46.41
CA MET A 412 -1.51 -39.08 -46.65
C MET A 412 -2.55 -38.97 -47.78
N LYS A 413 -2.96 -37.77 -48.18
CA LYS A 413 -3.84 -37.55 -49.35
C LYS A 413 -3.08 -37.48 -50.66
N LEU A 414 -1.77 -37.21 -50.62
CA LEU A 414 -0.92 -37.09 -51.82
C LEU A 414 -0.40 -38.45 -52.29
N ASP A 415 -0.33 -39.42 -51.39
CA ASP A 415 0.06 -40.80 -51.69
C ASP A 415 -1.21 -41.68 -51.69
N PRO A 416 -1.45 -42.58 -52.67
CA PRO A 416 -2.65 -43.39 -52.75
C PRO A 416 -2.61 -44.53 -51.73
N LEU A 417 -2.63 -44.17 -50.45
CA LEU A 417 -2.89 -45.11 -49.38
C LEU A 417 -4.38 -45.48 -49.37
N PRO A 418 -4.75 -46.71 -48.99
CA PRO A 418 -6.14 -47.19 -49.05
C PRO A 418 -7.05 -46.59 -47.96
N PHE A 419 -6.61 -45.55 -47.24
CA PHE A 419 -7.34 -45.00 -46.10
C PHE A 419 -8.40 -44.00 -46.55
N GLY A 420 -9.61 -44.14 -46.00
CA GLY A 420 -10.65 -43.14 -46.16
C GLY A 420 -10.25 -41.80 -45.51
N PRO A 421 -10.87 -40.66 -45.89
CA PRO A 421 -10.54 -39.35 -45.32
C PRO A 421 -10.61 -39.29 -43.78
N GLN A 422 -11.55 -40.03 -43.19
CA GLN A 422 -11.73 -40.12 -41.73
C GLN A 422 -10.65 -41.00 -41.06
N GLU A 423 -10.21 -42.06 -41.74
CA GLU A 423 -9.14 -42.95 -41.24
C GLU A 423 -7.79 -42.24 -41.29
N ALA A 424 -7.51 -41.49 -42.36
CA ALA A 424 -6.29 -40.69 -42.50
C ALA A 424 -6.19 -39.59 -41.43
N GLU A 425 -7.30 -38.94 -41.07
CA GLU A 425 -7.35 -37.97 -39.98
C GLU A 425 -7.09 -38.64 -38.62
N ALA A 426 -7.74 -39.77 -38.34
CA ALA A 426 -7.56 -40.49 -37.08
C ALA A 426 -6.12 -41.02 -36.90
N ILE A 427 -5.52 -41.57 -37.96
CA ILE A 427 -4.13 -42.03 -37.94
C ILE A 427 -3.18 -40.85 -37.74
N ALA A 428 -3.36 -39.76 -38.48
CA ALA A 428 -2.55 -38.56 -38.37
C ALA A 428 -2.55 -37.98 -36.95
N TRP A 429 -3.72 -37.94 -36.30
CA TRP A 429 -3.85 -37.51 -34.91
C TRP A 429 -3.14 -38.43 -33.91
N ARG A 430 -3.27 -39.75 -34.06
CA ARG A 430 -2.58 -40.71 -33.20
C ARG A 430 -1.06 -40.63 -33.35
N THR A 431 -0.58 -40.54 -34.58
CA THR A 431 0.86 -40.36 -34.87
C THR A 431 1.37 -39.06 -34.26
N ALA A 432 0.61 -37.96 -34.41
CA ALA A 432 0.96 -36.69 -33.79
C ALA A 432 1.05 -36.78 -32.26
N ALA A 433 0.04 -37.36 -31.60
CA ALA A 433 0.07 -37.53 -30.15
C ALA A 433 1.31 -38.34 -29.69
N PHE A 434 1.62 -39.45 -30.36
CA PHE A 434 2.76 -40.30 -30.03
C PHE A 434 4.11 -39.57 -30.17
N CYS A 435 4.31 -38.80 -31.23
CA CYS A 435 5.55 -38.06 -31.45
C CYS A 435 5.83 -37.02 -30.35
N PHE A 436 4.80 -36.30 -29.88
CA PHE A 436 4.96 -35.28 -28.84
C PHE A 436 4.98 -35.85 -27.40
N GLU A 437 4.47 -37.06 -27.17
CA GLU A 437 4.64 -37.80 -25.90
C GLU A 437 6.06 -38.38 -25.74
N TRP A 438 6.67 -38.83 -26.84
CA TRP A 438 8.03 -39.39 -26.85
C TRP A 438 9.10 -38.35 -26.48
N ASP A 439 9.00 -37.12 -27.02
CA ASP A 439 9.93 -36.04 -26.70
C ASP A 439 9.90 -35.62 -25.22
N ARG A 440 8.76 -35.82 -24.54
CA ARG A 440 8.63 -35.53 -23.10
C ARG A 440 9.27 -36.60 -22.20
N THR A 441 9.33 -37.84 -22.66
CA THR A 441 9.91 -38.96 -21.89
C THR A 441 11.41 -39.13 -22.13
N ALA A 442 11.92 -38.68 -23.28
CA ALA A 442 13.36 -38.70 -23.60
C ALA A 442 14.17 -37.54 -22.98
N ALA A 443 13.50 -36.52 -22.43
CA ALA A 443 14.12 -35.35 -21.80
C ALA A 443 14.25 -35.44 -20.25
N ILE A 444 13.90 -36.59 -19.68
CA ILE A 444 14.13 -36.99 -18.28
C ILE A 444 15.27 -38.00 -18.29
#